data_AF-A0A430FAM0-F1
#
_entry.id   AF-A0A430FAM0-F1
#
_cell.length_a   1.000
_cell.length_b   1.000
_cell.length_c   1.000
_cell.angle_alpha   90.00
_cell.angle_beta   90.00
_cell.angle_gamma   90.00
#
_symmetry.space_group_name_H-M   'P 1'
#
loop_
_entity.id
_entity.type
_entity.pdbx_description
1 polymer ?
#
loop_
_entity_poly.entity_id
_entity_poly.type
_entity_poly.pdbx_seq_one_letter_code
_entity_poly.pdbx_strand_id
1 'polypeptide(L)'
;MSGPVPDRFTPARLAMFLHVPQRFVRRMAATGLIEAPDADGAWTEPRLRAMLHDHPWLRILNVPLCARELNRINTAWPAPLSGPSVAGRRYLPLWRIMDEHWDRTGRTAPAAREGADTGGWLEPLF
;
A
#
# COMPACT_ATOMS: atom_id res chain seq x y z
N MET A 1 9.03 26.32 16.64
CA MET A 1 7.59 25.97 16.60
C MET A 1 7.25 25.61 15.17
N SER A 2 7.30 24.33 14.79
CA SER A 2 6.94 23.92 13.43
C SER A 2 5.46 23.57 13.40
N GLY A 3 4.66 24.41 12.73
CA GLY A 3 3.26 24.11 12.45
C GLY A 3 3.12 22.90 11.52
N PRO A 4 1.92 22.33 11.40
CA PRO A 4 1.68 21.19 10.51
C PRO A 4 2.01 21.60 9.07
N VAL A 5 2.97 20.92 8.46
CA VAL A 5 3.32 21.14 7.04
C VAL A 5 2.15 20.60 6.22
N PRO A 6 1.36 21.46 5.53
CA PRO A 6 0.09 21.08 4.92
C PRO A 6 0.21 20.04 3.81
N ASP A 7 1.42 19.88 3.26
CA ASP A 7 1.72 19.10 2.05
C ASP A 7 2.24 17.68 2.35
N ARG A 8 1.99 17.18 3.57
CA ARG A 8 2.44 15.85 4.03
C ARG A 8 1.27 14.87 4.12
N PHE A 9 1.48 13.68 3.58
CA PHE A 9 0.54 12.56 3.63
C PHE A 9 1.10 11.46 4.53
N THR A 10 0.56 11.34 5.74
CA THR A 10 0.81 10.19 6.61
C THR A 10 0.15 8.93 6.03
N PRO A 11 0.54 7.71 6.46
CA PRO A 11 -0.12 6.49 6.00
C PRO A 11 -1.62 6.46 6.28
N ALA A 12 -2.08 7.12 7.35
CA ALA A 12 -3.51 7.24 7.65
C ALA A 12 -4.22 8.16 6.63
N ARG A 13 -3.62 9.31 6.30
CA ARG A 13 -4.18 10.25 5.32
C ARG A 13 -4.22 9.63 3.92
N LEU A 14 -3.16 8.92 3.53
CA LEU A 14 -3.11 8.22 2.25
C LEU A 14 -4.13 7.07 2.18
N ALA A 15 -4.30 6.32 3.27
CA ALA A 15 -5.31 5.27 3.37
C ALA A 15 -6.73 5.81 3.18
N MET A 16 -7.06 6.95 3.82
CA MET A 16 -8.33 7.63 3.61
C MET A 16 -8.52 8.05 2.15
N PHE A 17 -7.50 8.63 1.53
CA PHE A 17 -7.55 9.08 0.14
C PHE A 17 -7.75 7.92 -0.84
N LEU A 18 -7.13 6.77 -0.59
CA LEU A 18 -7.25 5.57 -1.43
C LEU A 18 -8.45 4.69 -1.04
N HIS A 19 -9.21 5.06 0.00
CA HIS A 19 -10.29 4.27 0.58
C HIS A 19 -9.88 2.83 0.95
N VAL A 20 -8.71 2.68 1.55
CA VAL A 20 -8.17 1.38 2.01
C VAL A 20 -7.78 1.42 3.49
N PRO A 21 -7.57 0.29 4.16
CA PRO A 21 -7.03 0.29 5.52
C PRO A 21 -5.59 0.82 5.59
N GLN A 22 -5.24 1.53 6.67
CA GLN A 22 -3.86 2.01 6.89
C GLN A 22 -2.81 0.91 6.84
N ARG A 23 -3.13 -0.28 7.39
CA ARG A 23 -2.22 -1.44 7.35
C ARG A 23 -1.87 -1.86 5.91
N PHE A 24 -2.81 -1.71 4.98
CA PHE A 24 -2.63 -2.08 3.58
C PHE A 24 -1.64 -1.13 2.90
N VAL A 25 -1.73 0.17 3.17
CA VAL A 25 -0.76 1.17 2.69
C VAL A 25 0.65 0.85 3.18
N ARG A 26 0.81 0.53 4.47
CA ARG A 26 2.10 0.14 5.03
C ARG A 26 2.67 -1.10 4.35
N ARG A 27 1.81 -2.09 4.06
CA ARG A 27 2.19 -3.32 3.37
C ARG A 27 2.59 -3.07 1.91
N MET A 28 1.88 -2.19 1.20
CA MET A 28 2.27 -1.77 -0.15
C MET A 28 3.68 -1.14 -0.16
N ALA A 29 3.96 -0.24 0.77
CA ALA A 29 5.27 0.40 0.88
C ALA A 29 6.37 -0.61 1.19
N ALA A 30 6.12 -1.50 2.14
CA ALA A 30 7.11 -2.50 2.55
C ALA A 30 7.37 -3.59 1.50
N THR A 31 6.39 -3.88 0.64
CA THR A 31 6.56 -4.81 -0.50
C THR A 31 7.14 -4.12 -1.74
N GLY A 32 7.43 -2.81 -1.67
CA GLY A 32 7.95 -2.02 -2.78
C GLY A 32 6.93 -1.76 -3.90
N LEU A 33 5.65 -2.03 -3.66
CA LEU A 33 4.58 -1.79 -4.64
C LEU A 33 4.26 -0.29 -4.79
N ILE A 34 4.50 0.46 -3.72
CA ILE A 34 4.56 1.92 -3.74
C ILE A 34 5.89 2.36 -3.13
N GLU A 35 6.27 3.61 -3.41
CA GLU A 35 7.46 4.20 -2.83
C GLU A 35 7.40 4.22 -1.30
N ALA A 36 8.52 3.96 -0.63
CA ALA A 36 8.61 4.08 0.82
C ALA A 36 8.44 5.55 1.25
N PRO A 37 7.80 5.84 2.40
CA PRO A 37 7.70 7.19 2.91
C PRO A 37 9.09 7.80 3.21
N ASP A 38 9.16 9.12 3.35
CA ASP A 38 10.35 9.84 3.80
C ASP A 38 10.71 9.43 5.25
N ALA A 39 11.86 9.90 5.76
CA ALA A 39 12.36 9.56 7.10
C ALA A 39 11.41 9.94 8.25
N ASP A 40 10.51 10.90 8.02
CA ASP A 40 9.44 11.31 8.94
C ASP A 40 8.21 10.38 8.90
N GLY A 41 8.22 9.36 8.04
CA GLY A 41 7.12 8.42 7.88
C GLY A 41 5.96 8.93 7.03
N ALA A 42 6.13 10.00 6.25
CA ALA A 42 5.11 10.56 5.37
C ALA A 42 5.58 10.67 3.91
N TRP A 43 4.64 10.83 2.97
CA TRP A 43 4.92 11.23 1.60
C TRP A 43 4.70 12.74 1.43
N THR A 44 5.55 13.40 0.65
CA THR A 44 5.26 14.75 0.17
C THR A 44 4.19 14.73 -0.91
N GLU A 45 3.43 15.82 -1.03
CA GLU A 45 2.40 15.92 -2.07
C GLU A 45 2.94 15.77 -3.51
N PRO A 46 4.06 16.40 -3.92
CA PRO A 46 4.58 16.21 -5.28
C PRO A 46 4.90 14.76 -5.60
N ARG A 47 5.51 14.05 -4.63
CA ARG A 47 5.86 12.62 -4.75
C ARG A 47 4.60 11.76 -4.82
N LEU A 48 3.60 12.04 -3.99
CA LEU A 48 2.30 11.35 -4.05
C LEU A 48 1.61 11.59 -5.41
N ARG A 49 1.63 12.81 -5.94
CA ARG A 49 1.03 13.11 -7.25
C ARG A 49 1.74 12.35 -8.38
N ALA A 50 3.07 12.32 -8.38
CA ALA A 50 3.85 11.56 -9.34
C ALA A 50 3.51 10.06 -9.25
N MET A 51 3.50 9.49 -8.05
CA MET A 51 3.11 8.10 -7.82
C MET A 51 1.71 7.77 -8.33
N LEU A 52 0.72 8.64 -8.08
CA LEU A 52 -0.66 8.43 -8.57
C LEU A 52 -0.80 8.62 -10.08
N HIS A 53 0.09 9.40 -10.69
CA HIS A 53 0.19 9.58 -12.13
C HIS A 53 0.77 8.32 -12.79
N ASP A 54 1.87 7.81 -12.24
CA ASP A 54 2.61 6.66 -12.78
C ASP A 54 1.90 5.33 -12.49
N HIS A 55 1.05 5.30 -11.46
CA HIS A 55 0.26 4.14 -11.06
C HIS A 55 -1.24 4.47 -10.97
N PRO A 56 -1.93 4.67 -12.11
CA PRO A 56 -3.37 4.98 -12.12
C PRO A 56 -4.24 3.90 -11.45
N TRP A 57 -3.75 2.66 -11.41
CA TRP A 57 -4.42 1.52 -10.77
C TRP A 57 -4.58 1.71 -9.25
N LEU A 58 -3.79 2.58 -8.60
CA LEU A 58 -3.98 2.93 -7.19
C LEU A 58 -5.37 3.52 -6.93
N ARG A 59 -5.96 4.20 -7.90
CA ARG A 59 -7.29 4.82 -7.79
C ARG A 59 -8.43 3.81 -7.79
N ILE A 60 -8.18 2.59 -8.28
CA ILE A 60 -9.19 1.53 -8.33
C ILE A 60 -9.05 0.52 -7.18
N LEU A 61 -8.19 0.79 -6.19
CA LEU A 61 -7.97 -0.11 -5.05
C LEU A 61 -9.26 -0.49 -4.32
N ASN A 62 -10.18 0.46 -4.14
CA ASN A 62 -11.46 0.21 -3.47
C ASN A 62 -12.60 -0.17 -4.44
N VAL A 63 -12.33 -0.31 -5.74
CA VAL A 63 -13.33 -0.75 -6.71
C VAL A 63 -13.56 -2.25 -6.57
N PRO A 64 -14.81 -2.71 -6.38
CA PRO A 64 -15.12 -4.13 -6.39
C PRO A 64 -14.94 -4.73 -7.78
N LEU A 65 -14.16 -5.81 -7.88
CA LEU A 65 -13.88 -6.51 -9.14
C LEU A 65 -14.28 -7.97 -9.04
N CYS A 66 -14.83 -8.52 -10.11
CA CYS A 66 -14.98 -9.97 -10.28
C CYS A 66 -13.75 -10.58 -10.98
N ALA A 67 -13.65 -11.91 -10.97
CA ALA A 67 -12.56 -12.65 -11.60
C ALA A 67 -12.29 -12.22 -13.06
N ARG A 68 -13.36 -11.94 -13.83
CA ARG A 68 -13.23 -11.51 -15.23
C ARG A 68 -12.58 -10.14 -15.36
N GLU A 69 -12.95 -9.19 -14.50
CA GLU A 69 -12.39 -7.83 -14.52
C GLU A 69 -10.96 -7.82 -13.97
N LEU A 70 -10.71 -8.59 -12.90
CA LEU A 70 -9.39 -8.79 -12.34
C LEU A 70 -8.42 -9.37 -13.39
N ASN A 71 -8.84 -10.38 -14.15
CA ASN A 71 -8.02 -10.99 -15.21
C ASN A 71 -7.66 -10.03 -16.35
N ARG A 72 -8.41 -8.93 -16.54
CA ARG A 72 -8.03 -7.88 -17.50
C ARG A 72 -6.92 -6.97 -16.97
N ILE A 73 -6.72 -6.95 -15.66
CA ILE A 73 -5.69 -6.15 -14.98
C ILE A 73 -4.46 -7.00 -14.73
N ASN A 74 -4.63 -8.15 -14.08
CA ASN A 74 -3.55 -9.06 -13.73
C ASN A 74 -4.09 -10.49 -13.60
N THR A 75 -3.60 -11.38 -14.46
CA THR A 75 -4.01 -12.80 -14.49
C THR A 75 -3.36 -13.65 -13.40
N ALA A 76 -2.31 -13.14 -12.74
CA ALA A 76 -1.63 -13.84 -11.64
C ALA A 76 -2.39 -13.70 -10.31
N TRP A 77 -3.32 -12.75 -10.21
CA TRP A 77 -4.08 -12.56 -8.99
C TRP A 77 -5.24 -13.55 -8.90
N PRO A 78 -5.47 -14.11 -7.70
CA PRO A 78 -6.49 -15.11 -7.50
C PRO A 78 -7.88 -14.48 -7.65
N ALA A 79 -8.81 -15.25 -8.20
CA ALA A 79 -10.22 -14.87 -8.24
C ALA A 79 -10.75 -14.56 -6.82
N PRO A 80 -11.69 -13.60 -6.67
CA PRO A 80 -12.35 -13.34 -5.41
C PRO A 80 -13.03 -14.60 -4.86
N LEU A 81 -12.57 -15.08 -3.71
CA LEU A 81 -13.16 -16.24 -3.05
C LEU A 81 -14.28 -15.85 -2.09
N SER A 82 -14.30 -14.59 -1.64
CA SER A 82 -15.25 -14.01 -0.70
C SER A 82 -16.01 -12.83 -1.33
N GLY A 83 -17.05 -12.34 -0.64
CA GLY A 83 -17.78 -11.13 -1.02
C GLY A 83 -19.16 -11.36 -1.64
N PRO A 84 -19.92 -10.28 -1.89
CA PRO A 84 -21.26 -10.34 -2.49
C PRO A 84 -21.25 -11.01 -3.85
N SER A 85 -22.30 -11.79 -4.13
CA SER A 85 -22.50 -12.46 -5.42
C SER A 85 -23.55 -11.71 -6.24
N VAL A 86 -23.20 -11.34 -7.47
CA VAL A 86 -24.10 -10.73 -8.46
C VAL A 86 -24.04 -11.55 -9.73
N ALA A 87 -25.18 -12.08 -10.18
CA ALA A 87 -25.28 -12.95 -11.36
C ALA A 87 -24.26 -14.12 -11.34
N GLY A 88 -24.08 -14.75 -10.18
CA GLY A 88 -23.16 -15.88 -10.01
C GLY A 88 -21.67 -15.51 -9.95
N ARG A 89 -21.34 -14.21 -9.90
CA ARG A 89 -19.96 -13.73 -9.79
C ARG A 89 -19.73 -13.04 -8.45
N ARG A 90 -18.63 -13.39 -7.78
CA ARG A 90 -18.20 -12.71 -6.56
C ARG A 90 -17.42 -11.45 -6.90
N TYR A 91 -17.73 -10.39 -6.17
CA TYR A 91 -17.06 -9.09 -6.28
C TYR A 91 -16.36 -8.77 -4.97
N LEU A 92 -15.11 -8.33 -5.06
CA LEU A 92 -14.33 -7.93 -3.89
C LEU A 92 -13.44 -6.72 -4.26
N PRO A 93 -13.27 -5.73 -3.37
CA PRO A 93 -12.36 -4.62 -3.63
C PRO A 93 -10.95 -5.10 -3.97
N LEU A 94 -10.31 -4.44 -4.92
CA LEU A 94 -8.98 -4.84 -5.38
C LEU A 94 -7.97 -4.97 -4.23
N TRP A 95 -7.98 -4.02 -3.28
CA TRP A 95 -7.09 -4.06 -2.12
C TRP A 95 -7.30 -5.33 -1.27
N ARG A 96 -8.55 -5.80 -1.11
CA ARG A 96 -8.87 -7.02 -0.36
C ARG A 96 -8.33 -8.26 -1.08
N ILE A 97 -8.50 -8.32 -2.41
CA ILE A 97 -7.98 -9.42 -3.23
C ILE A 97 -6.45 -9.52 -3.07
N MET A 98 -5.77 -8.38 -3.10
CA MET A 98 -4.32 -8.31 -2.90
C MET A 98 -3.90 -8.71 -1.48
N ASP A 99 -4.61 -8.21 -0.46
CA ASP A 99 -4.34 -8.53 0.96
C ASP A 99 -4.48 -10.04 1.22
N GLU A 100 -5.60 -10.64 0.76
CA GLU A 100 -5.85 -12.09 0.85
C GLU A 100 -4.83 -12.93 0.06
N HIS A 101 -4.32 -12.42 -1.06
CA HIS A 101 -3.28 -13.08 -1.83
C HIS A 101 -1.93 -13.04 -1.11
N TRP A 102 -1.57 -11.90 -0.52
CA TRP A 102 -0.33 -11.76 0.25
C TRP A 102 -0.35 -12.60 1.52
N ASP A 103 -1.50 -12.69 2.19
CA ASP A 103 -1.66 -13.57 3.35
C ASP A 103 -1.46 -15.04 2.98
N ARG A 104 -1.99 -15.47 1.83
CA ARG A 104 -1.81 -16.86 1.34
C ARG A 104 -0.40 -17.18 0.89
N THR A 105 0.27 -16.24 0.22
CA THR A 105 1.61 -16.47 -0.35
C THR A 105 2.73 -16.26 0.66
N GLY A 106 2.40 -15.84 1.89
CA GLY A 106 3.42 -15.49 2.88
C GLY A 106 4.25 -14.27 2.47
N ARG A 107 3.81 -13.49 1.46
CA ARG A 107 4.43 -12.22 1.07
C ARG A 107 4.10 -11.19 2.16
N THR A 108 4.78 -11.36 3.28
CA THR A 108 4.80 -10.43 4.39
C THR A 108 5.70 -9.27 3.97
N ALA A 109 5.26 -8.05 4.30
CA ALA A 109 6.19 -6.94 4.43
C ALA A 109 7.40 -7.47 5.24
N PRO A 110 8.67 -7.24 4.82
CA PRO A 110 9.78 -7.48 5.74
C PRO A 110 9.40 -6.76 7.03
N ALA A 111 9.39 -7.51 8.15
CA ALA A 111 9.11 -6.94 9.45
C ALA A 111 9.93 -5.65 9.54
N ALA A 112 9.24 -4.51 9.69
CA ALA A 112 9.91 -3.25 9.92
C ALA A 112 10.90 -3.54 11.05
N ARG A 113 12.20 -3.42 10.78
CA ARG A 113 13.22 -3.62 11.81
C ARG A 113 12.94 -2.58 12.89
N GLU A 114 12.23 -2.98 13.94
CA GLU A 114 12.32 -2.34 15.24
C GLU A 114 13.78 -2.44 15.64
N GLY A 115 14.46 -1.30 15.60
CA GLY A 115 15.91 -1.22 15.74
C GLY A 115 16.47 0.07 15.16
N ALA A 116 15.78 1.19 15.40
CA ALA A 116 16.47 2.48 15.45
C ALA A 116 17.22 2.54 16.78
N ASP A 117 18.30 1.76 16.88
CA ASP A 117 19.30 2.00 17.90
C ASP A 117 20.07 3.25 17.46
N THR A 118 19.66 4.36 18.06
CA THR A 118 20.28 5.66 17.88
C THR A 118 21.48 5.68 18.84
N GLY A 119 22.63 5.22 18.37
CA GLY A 119 23.85 5.29 19.17
C GLY A 119 25.06 4.69 18.47
N GLY A 120 25.88 5.54 17.85
CA GLY A 120 27.26 5.17 17.48
C GLY A 120 27.68 5.48 16.04
N TRP A 121 27.49 6.72 15.59
CA TRP A 121 28.43 7.29 14.62
C TRP A 121 29.42 8.15 15.42
N LEU A 122 30.63 7.63 15.61
CA LEU A 122 31.90 8.20 16.11
C LEU A 122 32.74 6.93 16.45
N GLU A 123 33.86 6.54 15.83
CA GLU A 123 34.92 7.25 15.12
C GLU A 123 35.80 6.24 14.32
N PRO A 124 36.72 6.73 13.46
CA PRO A 124 37.60 5.92 12.61
C PRO A 124 38.93 5.53 13.29
N LEU A 125 39.70 4.67 12.60
CA LEU A 125 41.13 4.33 12.78
C LEU A 125 41.47 3.39 13.95
N PHE A 126 41.75 2.12 13.66
CA PHE A 126 43.10 1.55 13.43
C PHE A 126 42.96 0.14 12.84
#